data_AF-A0A174GAF7-F1
#
_entry.id   AF-A0A174GAF7-F1
#
_cell.length_a   1.000
_cell.length_b   1.000
_cell.length_c   1.000
_cell.angle_alpha   90.00
_cell.angle_beta   90.00
_cell.angle_gamma   90.00
#
_symmetry.space_group_name_H-M   'P 1'
#
loop_
_entity.id
_entity.type
_entity.pdbx_description
1 polymer ?
#
loop_
_entity_poly.entity_id
_entity_poly.type
_entity_poly.pdbx_seq_one_letter_code
_entity_poly.pdbx_strand_id
1 'polypeptide(L)'
;MRCTSKQRIKRLLCLTCIAAVFMTGCGTKIENAYDTYSTDYINGYNGSNYFASNLCVTNDVNFGQDNMQFAKTAEGAGAFNIDTHQVLYSQNLFEKLYPASTTKILTAYIILKNCDLNATVTVSHDAANPGHSSSVCGLKEGDVITVQDLLYGLLLESGNDAAIALAEYCSGSVEEFAKLMNSTAKSFGATNSSFVNPSGLPDENHYTTIYDMYLIFSNAISLESFVAIISSQTHDAAYTNAQGAAVSKTFKNTCGYLTGAYTAPENVTVTGGKTGTTGEAGHCLVLLSQNAKNERIISIVYKADGKKDLYSFMNEILSGFAN
;
A
#
# COMPACT_ATOMS: atom_id res chain seq x y z
N MET A 1 39.01 -45.85 43.22
CA MET A 1 38.66 -46.29 44.59
C MET A 1 37.72 -45.23 45.17
N ARG A 2 36.51 -45.64 45.56
CA ARG A 2 35.47 -44.78 46.19
C ARG A 2 35.87 -44.47 47.64
N CYS A 3 35.52 -43.28 48.14
CA CYS A 3 34.61 -43.18 49.29
C CYS A 3 34.11 -41.74 49.53
N THR A 4 32.79 -41.66 49.59
CA THR A 4 31.87 -40.54 49.91
C THR A 4 31.66 -40.37 51.42
N SER A 5 31.22 -39.19 51.87
CA SER A 5 30.22 -38.98 52.97
C SER A 5 30.37 -37.56 53.56
N LYS A 6 29.37 -36.75 53.93
CA LYS A 6 27.89 -36.76 53.87
C LYS A 6 27.42 -35.33 54.23
N GLN A 7 26.51 -34.80 53.40
CA GLN A 7 25.23 -34.14 53.73
C GLN A 7 25.05 -33.20 54.96
N ARG A 8 24.58 -31.98 54.61
CA ARG A 8 23.34 -31.26 55.03
C ARG A 8 23.26 -30.84 56.52
N ILE A 9 22.84 -29.61 56.87
CA ILE A 9 21.45 -29.11 56.97
C ILE A 9 21.55 -27.61 57.38
N LYS A 10 21.18 -26.65 56.51
CA LYS A 10 19.97 -25.78 56.52
C LYS A 10 19.84 -24.70 57.61
N ARG A 11 19.66 -23.44 57.10
CA ARG A 11 18.72 -22.37 57.53
C ARG A 11 19.09 -21.64 58.85
N LEU A 12 18.95 -20.32 59.05
CA LEU A 12 18.20 -19.24 58.40
C LEU A 12 18.65 -17.89 59.04
N LEU A 13 18.40 -16.77 58.34
CA LEU A 13 18.15 -15.41 58.86
C LEU A 13 19.31 -14.47 59.29
N CYS A 14 19.57 -13.45 58.45
CA CYS A 14 19.68 -12.00 58.74
C CYS A 14 20.14 -11.32 57.44
N LEU A 15 19.30 -10.79 56.55
CA LEU A 15 18.40 -9.64 56.68
C LEU A 15 19.11 -8.34 57.09
N THR A 16 20.13 -7.93 56.34
CA THR A 16 20.54 -6.52 56.13
C THR A 16 21.53 -6.47 54.96
N CYS A 17 21.09 -5.99 53.79
CA CYS A 17 21.90 -5.33 52.73
C CYS A 17 20.98 -5.06 51.52
N ILE A 18 19.86 -4.36 51.74
CA ILE A 18 19.09 -3.70 50.67
C ILE A 18 19.25 -2.21 50.94
N ALA A 19 20.32 -1.63 50.40
CA ALA A 19 20.50 -0.18 50.18
C ALA A 19 21.95 0.06 49.75
N ALA A 20 22.26 -0.09 48.46
CA ALA A 20 23.35 0.61 47.76
C ALA A 20 23.63 0.00 46.37
N VAL A 21 22.63 -0.08 45.48
CA VAL A 21 22.89 -0.06 44.03
C VAL A 21 21.73 0.69 43.35
N PHE A 22 21.56 1.96 43.72
CA PHE A 22 20.98 2.93 42.80
C PHE A 22 22.14 3.75 42.26
N MET A 23 22.10 4.00 40.95
CA MET A 23 22.99 4.86 40.17
C MET A 23 24.28 4.21 39.66
N THR A 24 24.16 3.42 38.58
CA THR A 24 24.90 3.67 37.32
C THR A 24 24.15 2.96 36.19
N GLY A 25 23.02 3.55 35.77
CA GLY A 25 22.46 3.24 34.45
C GLY A 25 23.30 3.97 33.41
N CYS A 26 24.24 3.27 32.77
CA CYS A 26 24.88 3.76 31.56
C CYS A 26 23.86 3.69 30.41
N GLY A 27 22.90 4.62 30.43
CA GLY A 27 22.17 4.97 29.22
C GLY A 27 23.13 5.76 28.34
N THR A 28 23.55 5.18 27.22
CA THR A 28 24.16 5.96 26.15
C THR A 28 23.11 6.94 25.66
N LYS A 29 23.22 8.21 26.06
CA LYS A 29 22.55 9.30 25.35
C LYS A 29 23.02 9.22 23.90
N ILE A 30 22.09 9.13 22.97
CA ILE A 30 22.40 9.36 21.55
C ILE A 30 22.76 10.84 21.48
N GLU A 31 24.04 11.16 21.45
CA GLU A 31 24.54 12.55 21.46
C GLU A 31 24.38 13.27 20.12
N ASN A 32 23.81 12.63 19.10
CA ASN A 32 23.47 13.28 17.83
C ASN A 32 22.11 12.76 17.30
N ALA A 33 21.02 13.28 17.86
CA ALA A 33 19.76 13.31 17.13
C ALA A 33 19.91 14.38 16.04
N TYR A 34 20.09 13.94 14.79
CA TYR A 34 20.22 14.74 13.56
C TYR A 34 20.51 16.22 13.77
N ASP A 35 21.80 16.57 13.84
CA ASP A 35 22.23 17.97 13.77
C ASP A 35 22.07 18.45 12.31
N THR A 36 20.90 19.01 11.98
CA THR A 36 20.55 19.44 10.61
C THR A 36 21.35 20.63 10.11
N TYR A 37 22.25 21.21 10.93
CA TYR A 37 22.97 22.44 10.60
C TYR A 37 24.49 22.26 10.45
N SER A 38 25.06 21.08 10.69
CA SER A 38 26.53 20.88 10.64
C SER A 38 27.07 20.08 9.44
N THR A 39 26.25 19.80 8.42
CA THR A 39 26.71 19.19 7.15
C THR A 39 27.01 20.18 6.03
N ASP A 40 26.96 21.49 6.30
CA ASP A 40 27.51 22.48 5.38
C ASP A 40 29.02 22.53 5.57
N TYR A 41 29.78 22.28 4.51
CA TYR A 41 31.26 22.13 4.43
C TYR A 41 31.80 20.70 4.46
N ILE A 42 31.33 19.86 3.53
CA ILE A 42 32.25 18.95 2.83
C ILE A 42 32.26 19.29 1.34
N ASN A 43 33.47 19.58 0.86
CA ASN A 43 33.84 19.98 -0.49
C ASN A 43 33.12 19.22 -1.62
N GLY A 44 32.54 19.98 -2.56
CA GLY A 44 32.69 19.69 -3.99
C GLY A 44 31.92 18.51 -4.59
N TYR A 45 30.78 18.10 -4.02
CA TYR A 45 29.84 17.23 -4.72
C TYR A 45 28.73 18.06 -5.39
N ASN A 46 28.72 18.07 -6.72
CA ASN A 46 27.59 18.54 -7.50
C ASN A 46 26.36 17.65 -7.22
N GLY A 47 25.34 18.22 -6.58
CA GLY A 47 23.93 17.93 -6.87
C GLY A 47 23.37 16.56 -6.48
N SER A 48 23.44 16.16 -5.21
CA SER A 48 22.50 15.15 -4.70
C SER A 48 21.17 15.85 -4.37
N ASN A 49 20.12 15.58 -5.16
CA ASN A 49 18.77 16.02 -4.82
C ASN A 49 18.37 15.46 -3.45
N TYR A 50 17.75 16.30 -2.61
CA TYR A 50 17.16 15.82 -1.35
C TYR A 50 16.11 14.76 -1.65
N PHE A 51 16.03 13.72 -0.81
CA PHE A 51 15.06 12.62 -0.97
C PHE A 51 13.63 13.12 -1.21
N ALA A 52 13.23 14.17 -0.49
CA ALA A 52 11.88 14.74 -0.56
C ALA A 52 11.71 15.89 -1.56
N SER A 53 12.70 16.19 -2.41
CA SER A 53 12.67 17.38 -3.28
C SER A 53 11.47 17.43 -4.24
N ASN A 54 10.95 16.25 -4.60
CA ASN A 54 9.85 16.08 -5.55
C ASN A 54 8.59 15.48 -4.87
N LEU A 55 8.53 15.50 -3.54
CA LEU A 55 7.40 15.00 -2.76
C LEU A 55 6.51 16.15 -2.32
N CYS A 56 5.21 15.90 -2.24
CA CYS A 56 4.27 16.78 -1.57
C CYS A 56 4.48 16.65 -0.07
N VAL A 57 5.30 17.51 0.53
CA VAL A 57 5.64 17.46 1.97
C VAL A 57 4.62 18.28 2.77
N THR A 58 4.11 17.71 3.86
CA THR A 58 3.21 18.39 4.80
C THR A 58 3.49 17.94 6.22
N ASN A 59 3.04 18.74 7.19
CA ASN A 59 2.97 18.34 8.59
C ASN A 59 1.65 17.62 8.90
N ASP A 60 1.56 17.06 10.10
CA ASP A 60 0.38 16.38 10.62
C ASP A 60 -0.70 17.38 11.05
N VAL A 61 -1.29 18.06 10.05
CA VAL A 61 -2.36 19.04 10.23
C VAL A 61 -3.43 18.80 9.18
N ASN A 62 -4.68 18.75 9.65
CA ASN A 62 -5.86 18.66 8.83
C ASN A 62 -6.22 20.02 8.21
N PHE A 63 -6.53 20.06 6.92
CA PHE A 63 -6.97 21.27 6.22
C PHE A 63 -7.76 20.95 4.95
N GLY A 64 -8.47 21.94 4.43
CA GLY A 64 -9.30 21.80 3.23
C GLY A 64 -10.66 21.16 3.49
N GLN A 65 -11.04 20.96 4.76
CA GLN A 65 -12.29 20.29 5.16
C GLN A 65 -13.51 21.22 5.17
N ASP A 66 -13.31 22.52 5.05
CA ASP A 66 -14.38 23.50 5.03
C ASP A 66 -15.30 23.26 3.82
N ASN A 67 -16.60 23.17 4.07
CA ASN A 67 -17.65 22.89 3.05
C ASN A 67 -17.62 21.49 2.42
N MET A 68 -16.92 20.51 3.01
CA MET A 68 -16.94 19.12 2.55
C MET A 68 -18.05 18.34 3.27
N GLN A 69 -19.21 18.16 2.63
CA GLN A 69 -20.38 17.54 3.26
C GLN A 69 -20.15 16.06 3.60
N PHE A 70 -19.33 15.38 2.80
CA PHE A 70 -19.04 13.96 2.94
C PHE A 70 -17.70 13.67 3.66
N ALA A 71 -16.94 14.68 4.10
CA ALA A 71 -15.67 14.42 4.81
C ALA A 71 -15.85 13.58 6.09
N LYS A 72 -16.98 13.75 6.78
CA LYS A 72 -17.31 13.01 8.00
C LYS A 72 -17.70 11.54 7.79
N THR A 73 -17.91 11.11 6.55
CA THR A 73 -18.27 9.72 6.22
C THR A 73 -17.05 8.88 5.88
N ALA A 74 -15.84 9.45 5.97
CA ALA A 74 -14.57 8.77 5.78
C ALA A 74 -13.62 9.07 6.95
N GLU A 75 -12.68 8.17 7.24
CA GLU A 75 -11.73 8.38 8.35
C GLU A 75 -10.47 9.13 7.90
N GLY A 76 -9.98 8.87 6.68
CA GLY A 76 -8.78 9.50 6.15
C GLY A 76 -8.90 9.82 4.67
N ALA A 77 -8.36 10.97 4.27
CA ALA A 77 -8.33 11.38 2.87
C ALA A 77 -7.21 12.39 2.60
N GLY A 78 -6.74 12.42 1.35
CA GLY A 78 -5.67 13.31 0.91
C GLY A 78 -5.75 13.60 -0.58
N ALA A 79 -5.31 14.79 -0.98
CA ALA A 79 -5.11 15.15 -2.38
C ALA A 79 -3.75 15.82 -2.57
N PHE A 80 -3.02 15.37 -3.59
CA PHE A 80 -1.60 15.71 -3.80
C PHE A 80 -1.39 16.09 -5.25
N ASN A 81 -1.07 17.36 -5.51
CA ASN A 81 -0.62 17.81 -6.83
C ASN A 81 0.85 17.48 -7.00
N ILE A 82 1.14 16.45 -7.79
CA ILE A 82 2.50 15.91 -7.93
C ILE A 82 3.36 16.70 -8.91
N ASP A 83 2.76 17.60 -9.70
CA ASP A 83 3.50 18.47 -10.62
C ASP A 83 3.92 19.78 -9.94
N THR A 84 3.12 20.28 -8.99
CA THR A 84 3.47 21.46 -8.18
C THR A 84 4.05 21.11 -6.80
N HIS A 85 4.08 19.82 -6.46
CA HIS A 85 4.52 19.30 -5.15
C HIS A 85 3.72 19.87 -3.96
N GLN A 86 2.43 20.14 -4.15
CA GLN A 86 1.55 20.69 -3.12
C GLN A 86 0.59 19.63 -2.58
N VAL A 87 0.38 19.65 -1.26
CA VAL A 87 -0.74 18.94 -0.63
C VAL A 87 -1.95 19.86 -0.67
N LEU A 88 -3.02 19.41 -1.34
CA LEU A 88 -4.23 20.19 -1.61
C LEU A 88 -5.33 19.94 -0.56
N TYR A 89 -5.35 18.74 0.01
CA TYR A 89 -6.32 18.32 1.01
C TYR A 89 -5.66 17.38 2.03
N SER A 90 -5.99 17.56 3.31
CA SER A 90 -5.45 16.76 4.41
C SER A 90 -6.54 16.39 5.42
N GLN A 91 -6.77 15.09 5.55
CA GLN A 91 -7.59 14.49 6.60
C GLN A 91 -6.88 13.23 7.10
N ASN A 92 -6.32 13.32 8.31
CA ASN A 92 -5.70 12.20 9.04
C ASN A 92 -4.62 11.49 8.21
N LEU A 93 -3.73 12.27 7.58
CA LEU A 93 -2.81 11.75 6.57
C LEU A 93 -1.84 10.68 7.09
N PHE A 94 -1.48 10.77 8.37
CA PHE A 94 -0.49 9.91 9.03
C PHE A 94 -1.13 8.88 9.96
N GLU A 95 -2.47 8.83 10.04
CA GLU A 95 -3.17 7.85 10.85
C GLU A 95 -3.11 6.45 10.23
N LYS A 96 -3.00 5.43 11.10
CA LYS A 96 -2.96 4.03 10.67
C LYS A 96 -4.35 3.58 10.27
N LEU A 97 -4.49 3.17 9.02
CA LEU A 97 -5.72 2.71 8.40
C LEU A 97 -5.50 1.39 7.66
N TYR A 98 -6.56 0.59 7.53
CA TYR A 98 -6.52 -0.63 6.73
C TYR A 98 -6.63 -0.28 5.24
N PRO A 99 -5.67 -0.69 4.38
CA PRO A 99 -5.67 -0.34 2.96
C PRO A 99 -6.70 -1.11 2.12
N ALA A 100 -7.21 -2.24 2.63
CA ALA A 100 -7.92 -3.24 1.82
C ALA A 100 -7.16 -3.52 0.50
N SER A 101 -7.87 -3.79 -0.60
CA SER A 101 -7.25 -4.08 -1.90
C SER A 101 -6.43 -2.96 -2.54
N THR A 102 -6.33 -1.77 -1.95
CA THR A 102 -5.38 -0.76 -2.44
C THR A 102 -3.92 -1.18 -2.21
N THR A 103 -3.67 -2.15 -1.30
CA THR A 103 -2.39 -2.87 -1.16
C THR A 103 -1.85 -3.41 -2.49
N LYS A 104 -2.75 -3.81 -3.41
CA LYS A 104 -2.38 -4.37 -4.71
C LYS A 104 -1.62 -3.38 -5.60
N ILE A 105 -1.65 -2.08 -5.30
CA ILE A 105 -0.79 -1.07 -5.95
C ILE A 105 0.68 -1.41 -5.74
N LEU A 106 1.08 -1.70 -4.49
CA LEU A 106 2.46 -2.05 -4.16
C LEU A 106 2.83 -3.41 -4.77
N THR A 107 1.92 -4.38 -4.71
CA THR A 107 2.09 -5.68 -5.38
C THR A 107 2.37 -5.50 -6.87
N ALA A 108 1.53 -4.74 -7.58
CA ALA A 108 1.70 -4.49 -9.00
C ALA A 108 3.02 -3.78 -9.33
N TYR A 109 3.41 -2.76 -8.54
CA TYR A 109 4.70 -2.09 -8.72
C TYR A 109 5.87 -3.09 -8.65
N ILE A 110 5.88 -3.94 -7.63
CA ILE A 110 6.97 -4.90 -7.41
C ILE A 110 7.07 -5.87 -8.58
N ILE A 111 5.94 -6.42 -9.04
CA ILE A 111 5.92 -7.34 -10.19
C ILE A 111 6.41 -6.62 -11.46
N LEU A 112 5.89 -5.42 -11.75
CA LEU A 112 6.30 -4.66 -12.94
C LEU A 112 7.79 -4.30 -12.94
N LYS A 113 8.42 -4.17 -11.77
CA LYS A 113 9.84 -3.86 -11.64
C LYS A 113 10.75 -5.08 -11.74
N ASN A 114 10.29 -6.25 -11.27
CA ASN A 114 11.18 -7.37 -10.98
C ASN A 114 10.87 -8.65 -11.80
N CYS A 115 9.76 -8.70 -12.52
CA CYS A 115 9.31 -9.91 -13.22
C CYS A 115 9.25 -9.74 -14.75
N ASP A 116 9.44 -10.84 -15.47
CA ASP A 116 9.15 -10.90 -16.91
C ASP A 116 7.65 -11.03 -17.14
N LEU A 117 7.06 -10.05 -17.81
CA LEU A 117 5.61 -9.99 -18.04
C LEU A 117 5.11 -11.08 -19.01
N ASN A 118 6.00 -11.63 -19.84
CA ASN A 118 5.67 -12.71 -20.78
C ASN A 118 5.80 -14.10 -20.16
N ALA A 119 6.41 -14.21 -18.98
CA ALA A 119 6.51 -15.48 -18.29
C ALA A 119 5.11 -15.99 -17.90
N THR A 120 4.97 -17.30 -17.87
CA THR A 120 3.75 -17.95 -17.41
C THR A 120 3.87 -18.40 -15.96
N VAL A 121 2.74 -18.33 -15.25
CA VAL A 121 2.58 -18.76 -13.88
C VAL A 121 1.53 -19.87 -13.86
N THR A 122 1.89 -20.99 -13.22
CA THR A 122 0.92 -22.03 -12.89
C THR A 122 0.27 -21.67 -11.57
N VAL A 123 -1.05 -21.51 -11.56
CA VAL A 123 -1.84 -21.17 -10.37
C VAL A 123 -1.76 -22.32 -9.38
N SER A 124 -1.28 -22.03 -8.17
CA SER A 124 -1.17 -23.00 -7.08
C SER A 124 -2.53 -23.30 -6.43
N HIS A 125 -2.58 -24.33 -5.60
CA HIS A 125 -3.73 -24.59 -4.74
C HIS A 125 -4.08 -23.37 -3.87
N ASP A 126 -3.08 -22.73 -3.27
CA ASP A 126 -3.29 -21.62 -2.33
C ASP A 126 -3.77 -20.35 -3.06
N ALA A 127 -3.22 -20.07 -4.25
CA ALA A 127 -3.72 -19.01 -5.11
C ALA A 127 -5.17 -19.25 -5.57
N ALA A 128 -5.54 -20.49 -5.87
CA ALA A 128 -6.93 -20.84 -6.21
C ALA A 128 -7.89 -20.75 -5.02
N ASN A 129 -7.38 -20.70 -3.78
CA ASN A 129 -8.15 -20.67 -2.54
C ASN A 129 -7.78 -19.47 -1.65
N PRO A 130 -7.91 -18.21 -2.13
CA PRO A 130 -7.35 -17.03 -1.46
C PRO A 130 -8.10 -16.57 -0.19
N GLY A 131 -9.05 -17.38 0.32
CA GLY A 131 -9.87 -17.06 1.50
C GLY A 131 -11.30 -16.62 1.19
N HIS A 132 -12.18 -16.74 2.19
CA HIS A 132 -13.62 -16.49 2.08
C HIS A 132 -13.95 -15.01 1.78
N SER A 133 -15.00 -14.77 0.97
CA SER A 133 -15.49 -13.42 0.60
C SER A 133 -14.47 -12.52 -0.12
N SER A 134 -13.50 -13.12 -0.80
CA SER A 134 -12.50 -12.43 -1.64
C SER A 134 -13.04 -12.08 -3.03
N SER A 135 -12.65 -10.92 -3.57
CA SER A 135 -12.73 -10.70 -5.02
C SER A 135 -11.69 -11.58 -5.71
N VAL A 136 -12.08 -12.27 -6.77
CA VAL A 136 -11.23 -13.24 -7.48
C VAL A 136 -11.38 -13.12 -8.99
N CYS A 137 -10.29 -13.35 -9.71
CA CYS A 137 -10.27 -13.55 -11.15
C CYS A 137 -10.88 -14.90 -11.55
N GLY A 138 -11.22 -15.77 -10.60
CA GLY A 138 -11.83 -17.07 -10.84
C GLY A 138 -10.86 -18.06 -11.48
N LEU A 139 -9.56 -17.89 -11.22
CA LEU A 139 -8.51 -18.80 -11.63
C LEU A 139 -8.63 -20.10 -10.82
N LYS A 140 -8.23 -21.21 -11.42
CA LYS A 140 -8.25 -22.54 -10.81
C LYS A 140 -6.84 -23.09 -10.69
N GLU A 141 -6.65 -23.99 -9.72
CA GLU A 141 -5.39 -24.70 -9.56
C GLU A 141 -5.00 -25.40 -10.87
N GLY A 142 -3.75 -25.20 -11.28
CA GLY A 142 -3.18 -25.73 -12.51
C GLY A 142 -3.45 -24.89 -13.77
N ASP A 143 -4.23 -23.81 -13.69
CA ASP A 143 -4.32 -22.84 -14.78
C ASP A 143 -2.93 -22.22 -15.04
N VAL A 144 -2.57 -22.03 -16.31
CA VAL A 144 -1.29 -21.46 -16.75
C VAL A 144 -1.56 -20.15 -17.49
N ILE A 145 -1.21 -19.04 -16.87
CA ILE A 145 -1.56 -17.68 -17.27
C ILE A 145 -0.32 -16.78 -17.26
N THR A 146 -0.27 -15.75 -18.12
CA THR A 146 0.88 -14.84 -18.17
C THR A 146 0.92 -13.90 -16.96
N VAL A 147 2.12 -13.45 -16.57
CA VAL A 147 2.30 -12.43 -15.53
C VAL A 147 1.56 -11.13 -15.91
N GLN A 148 1.57 -10.76 -17.19
CA GLN A 148 0.82 -9.60 -17.68
C GLN A 148 -0.69 -9.73 -17.44
N ASP A 149 -1.30 -10.86 -17.82
CA ASP A 149 -2.74 -11.07 -17.61
C ASP A 149 -3.10 -11.11 -16.11
N LEU A 150 -2.23 -11.70 -15.29
CA LEU A 150 -2.38 -11.67 -13.83
C LEU A 150 -2.35 -10.24 -13.28
N LEU A 151 -1.50 -9.35 -13.79
CA LEU A 151 -1.47 -7.95 -13.38
C LEU A 151 -2.77 -7.21 -13.75
N TYR A 152 -3.33 -7.49 -14.92
CA TYR A 152 -4.64 -6.95 -15.30
C TYR A 152 -5.75 -7.50 -14.37
N GLY A 153 -5.75 -8.80 -14.09
CA GLY A 153 -6.68 -9.40 -13.13
C GLY A 153 -6.55 -8.82 -11.70
N LEU A 154 -5.31 -8.59 -11.25
CA LEU A 154 -4.97 -7.99 -9.97
C LEU A 154 -5.56 -6.57 -9.84
N LEU A 155 -5.42 -5.74 -10.87
CA LEU A 155 -5.78 -4.32 -10.79
C LEU A 155 -7.23 -4.02 -11.22
N LEU A 156 -7.75 -4.68 -12.26
CA LEU A 156 -9.10 -4.45 -12.77
C LEU A 156 -10.15 -5.14 -11.88
N GLU A 157 -10.09 -6.46 -11.76
CA GLU A 157 -11.03 -7.31 -10.98
C GLU A 157 -10.69 -7.35 -9.49
N SER A 158 -9.55 -6.79 -9.08
CA SER A 158 -9.09 -6.85 -7.70
C SER A 158 -8.85 -8.29 -7.22
N GLY A 159 -8.46 -9.20 -8.12
CA GLY A 159 -8.33 -10.63 -7.84
C GLY A 159 -7.29 -10.96 -6.76
N ASN A 160 -7.71 -11.60 -5.68
CA ASN A 160 -6.82 -12.09 -4.63
C ASN A 160 -6.05 -13.33 -5.07
N ASP A 161 -6.67 -14.17 -5.91
CA ASP A 161 -6.03 -15.32 -6.57
C ASP A 161 -4.83 -14.87 -7.41
N ALA A 162 -5.00 -13.81 -8.22
CA ALA A 162 -3.90 -13.21 -8.96
C ALA A 162 -2.80 -12.64 -8.05
N ALA A 163 -3.17 -12.03 -6.92
CA ALA A 163 -2.21 -11.48 -5.97
C ALA A 163 -1.32 -12.55 -5.34
N ILE A 164 -1.89 -13.69 -4.94
CA ILE A 164 -1.15 -14.81 -4.36
C ILE A 164 -0.27 -15.47 -5.42
N ALA A 165 -0.81 -15.77 -6.62
CA ALA A 165 -0.04 -16.36 -7.70
C ALA A 165 1.18 -15.52 -8.10
N LEU A 166 1.00 -14.19 -8.19
CA LEU A 166 2.09 -13.25 -8.47
C LEU A 166 3.14 -13.20 -7.34
N ALA A 167 2.70 -13.24 -6.08
CA ALA A 167 3.61 -13.23 -4.94
C ALA A 167 4.47 -14.51 -4.87
N GLU A 168 3.84 -15.67 -5.03
CA GLU A 168 4.51 -16.97 -5.10
C GLU A 168 5.51 -17.02 -6.27
N TYR A 169 5.10 -16.55 -7.45
CA TYR A 169 5.99 -16.49 -8.61
C TYR A 169 7.19 -15.56 -8.38
N CYS A 170 6.97 -14.39 -7.79
CA CYS A 170 8.01 -13.38 -7.62
C CYS A 170 8.99 -13.67 -6.48
N SER A 171 8.54 -14.27 -5.38
CA SER A 171 9.34 -14.41 -4.16
C SER A 171 9.33 -15.81 -3.56
N GLY A 172 8.68 -16.78 -4.21
CA GLY A 172 8.60 -18.17 -3.76
C GLY A 172 7.50 -18.44 -2.73
N SER A 173 7.07 -17.43 -1.96
CA SER A 173 5.92 -17.51 -1.05
C SER A 173 5.32 -16.15 -0.75
N VAL A 174 4.11 -16.14 -0.17
CA VAL A 174 3.45 -14.92 0.31
C VAL A 174 4.24 -14.22 1.42
N GLU A 175 4.87 -14.98 2.32
CA GLU A 175 5.66 -14.44 3.44
C GLU A 175 6.92 -13.74 2.95
N GLU A 176 7.66 -14.34 2.00
CA GLU A 176 8.84 -13.69 1.42
C GLU A 176 8.45 -12.48 0.58
N PHE A 177 7.33 -12.56 -0.14
CA PHE A 177 6.80 -11.40 -0.86
C PHE A 177 6.41 -10.26 0.09
N ALA A 178 5.80 -10.55 1.25
CA ALA A 178 5.48 -9.55 2.25
C ALA A 178 6.73 -8.84 2.80
N LYS A 179 7.84 -9.56 3.00
CA LYS A 179 9.13 -8.93 3.36
C LYS A 179 9.61 -7.99 2.26
N LEU A 180 9.52 -8.42 1.00
CA LEU A 180 9.86 -7.58 -0.15
C LEU A 180 8.96 -6.33 -0.22
N MET A 181 7.66 -6.46 0.02
CA MET A 181 6.71 -5.33 0.10
C MET A 181 7.15 -4.31 1.15
N ASN A 182 7.43 -4.73 2.38
CA ASN A 182 7.84 -3.80 3.45
C ASN A 182 9.19 -3.14 3.16
N SER A 183 10.15 -3.89 2.59
CA SER A 183 11.44 -3.31 2.18
C SER A 183 11.27 -2.26 1.07
N THR A 184 10.35 -2.52 0.13
CA THR A 184 10.02 -1.61 -0.98
C THR A 184 9.32 -0.37 -0.46
N ALA A 185 8.29 -0.52 0.38
CA ALA A 185 7.59 0.60 1.01
C ALA A 185 8.56 1.51 1.79
N LYS A 186 9.45 0.92 2.59
CA LYS A 186 10.49 1.67 3.31
C LYS A 186 11.41 2.44 2.38
N SER A 187 11.76 1.88 1.21
CA SER A 187 12.59 2.57 0.22
C SER A 187 11.91 3.81 -0.39
N PHE A 188 10.56 3.87 -0.35
CA PHE A 188 9.79 5.05 -0.77
C PHE A 188 9.56 6.06 0.36
N GLY A 189 10.03 5.78 1.57
CA GLY A 189 9.73 6.58 2.75
C GLY A 189 8.38 6.25 3.41
N ALA A 190 7.66 5.25 2.92
CA ALA A 190 6.43 4.74 3.52
C ALA A 190 6.75 3.86 4.75
N THR A 191 7.21 4.51 5.82
CA THR A 191 7.72 3.85 7.04
C THR A 191 6.66 3.60 8.11
N ASN A 192 5.45 4.12 7.93
CA ASN A 192 4.31 3.93 8.82
C ASN A 192 3.33 2.85 8.30
N SER A 193 3.77 2.06 7.32
CA SER A 193 3.02 0.92 6.77
C SER A 193 3.62 -0.42 7.17
N SER A 194 2.76 -1.43 7.20
CA SER A 194 3.11 -2.83 7.41
C SER A 194 2.22 -3.69 6.52
N PHE A 195 2.83 -4.50 5.64
CA PHE A 195 2.12 -5.38 4.71
C PHE A 195 2.44 -6.83 5.03
N VAL A 196 1.43 -7.65 5.28
CA VAL A 196 1.61 -9.09 5.60
C VAL A 196 1.13 -10.03 4.49
N ASN A 197 0.47 -9.49 3.45
CA ASN A 197 -0.05 -10.25 2.32
C ASN A 197 -0.13 -9.36 1.07
N PRO A 198 -0.18 -9.92 -0.16
CA PRO A 198 -0.16 -9.15 -1.41
C PRO A 198 -1.53 -8.57 -1.80
N SER A 199 -2.60 -8.99 -1.12
CA SER A 199 -3.98 -8.72 -1.56
C SER A 199 -4.67 -7.61 -0.77
N GLY A 200 -4.22 -7.33 0.44
CA GLY A 200 -4.90 -6.45 1.40
C GLY A 200 -6.04 -7.12 2.15
N LEU A 201 -6.01 -8.46 2.27
CA LEU A 201 -6.92 -9.16 3.16
C LEU A 201 -6.68 -8.72 4.62
N PRO A 202 -7.75 -8.65 5.45
CA PRO A 202 -7.64 -8.14 6.81
C PRO A 202 -6.65 -8.94 7.67
N ASP A 203 -5.79 -8.21 8.36
CA ASP A 203 -4.91 -8.68 9.41
C ASP A 203 -4.55 -7.46 10.28
N GLU A 204 -4.47 -7.62 11.60
CA GLU A 204 -4.20 -6.51 12.53
C GLU A 204 -2.83 -5.84 12.29
N ASN A 205 -1.89 -6.58 11.72
CA ASN A 205 -0.56 -6.10 11.35
C ASN A 205 -0.49 -5.60 9.90
N HIS A 206 -1.62 -5.54 9.18
CA HIS A 206 -1.70 -5.05 7.81
C HIS A 206 -2.31 -3.64 7.74
N TYR A 207 -1.47 -2.62 7.72
CA TYR A 207 -1.92 -1.22 7.74
C TYR A 207 -1.02 -0.32 6.89
N THR A 208 -1.54 0.86 6.58
CA THR A 208 -0.80 1.95 5.93
C THR A 208 -1.32 3.27 6.48
N THR A 209 -0.77 4.38 5.99
CA THR A 209 -1.36 5.72 6.14
C THR A 209 -1.77 6.25 4.76
N ILE A 210 -2.54 7.35 4.72
CA ILE A 210 -2.85 8.03 3.46
C ILE A 210 -1.56 8.55 2.82
N TYR A 211 -0.66 9.13 3.62
CA TYR A 211 0.61 9.67 3.12
C TYR A 211 1.52 8.58 2.57
N ASP A 212 1.64 7.46 3.27
CA ASP A 212 2.44 6.32 2.82
C ASP A 212 1.86 5.71 1.54
N MET A 213 0.53 5.63 1.41
CA MET A 213 -0.11 5.21 0.17
C MET A 213 0.10 6.21 -0.97
N TYR A 214 0.15 7.51 -0.69
CA TYR A 214 0.56 8.53 -1.66
C TYR A 214 1.99 8.26 -2.18
N LEU A 215 2.95 7.99 -1.30
CA LEU A 215 4.34 7.68 -1.69
C LEU A 215 4.41 6.40 -2.55
N ILE A 216 3.68 5.36 -2.15
CA ILE A 216 3.59 4.10 -2.90
C ILE A 216 2.97 4.33 -4.28
N PHE A 217 1.83 5.02 -4.35
CA PHE A 217 1.14 5.25 -5.62
C PHE A 217 1.91 6.21 -6.53
N SER A 218 2.58 7.23 -5.99
CA SER A 218 3.47 8.12 -6.74
C SER A 218 4.62 7.37 -7.40
N ASN A 219 5.18 6.35 -6.73
CA ASN A 219 6.17 5.46 -7.35
C ASN A 219 5.54 4.53 -8.39
N ALA A 220 4.33 4.02 -8.13
CA ALA A 220 3.61 3.16 -9.06
C ALA A 220 3.32 3.85 -10.41
N ILE A 221 2.79 5.06 -10.38
CA ILE A 221 2.45 5.83 -11.59
C ILE A 221 3.66 6.37 -12.36
N SER A 222 4.88 6.22 -11.82
CA SER A 222 6.11 6.48 -12.57
C SER A 222 6.39 5.41 -13.64
N LEU A 223 5.72 4.26 -13.55
CA LEU A 223 5.79 3.18 -14.53
C LEU A 223 4.66 3.35 -15.55
N GLU A 224 5.01 3.62 -16.82
CA GLU A 224 4.03 3.76 -17.89
C GLU A 224 3.13 2.51 -18.01
N SER A 225 3.70 1.33 -17.80
CA SER A 225 2.95 0.06 -17.78
C SER A 225 1.90 0.00 -16.67
N PHE A 226 2.18 0.55 -15.48
CA PHE A 226 1.20 0.63 -14.40
C PHE A 226 0.05 1.56 -14.78
N VAL A 227 0.37 2.73 -15.33
CA VAL A 227 -0.63 3.72 -15.80
C VAL A 227 -1.51 3.13 -16.91
N ALA A 228 -0.92 2.39 -17.84
CA ALA A 228 -1.63 1.69 -18.90
C ALA A 228 -2.64 0.66 -18.36
N ILE A 229 -2.27 -0.09 -17.31
CA ILE A 229 -3.18 -1.07 -16.70
C ILE A 229 -4.33 -0.36 -15.97
N ILE A 230 -4.05 0.60 -15.09
CA ILE A 230 -5.11 1.23 -14.27
C ILE A 230 -6.09 2.06 -15.09
N SER A 231 -5.71 2.52 -16.29
CA SER A 231 -6.56 3.27 -17.22
C SER A 231 -7.42 2.38 -18.13
N SER A 232 -7.15 1.07 -18.15
CA SER A 232 -7.91 0.12 -18.96
C SER A 232 -9.27 -0.15 -18.31
N GLN A 233 -10.35 -0.01 -19.10
CA GLN A 233 -11.70 -0.37 -18.65
C GLN A 233 -11.90 -1.90 -18.61
N THR A 234 -11.32 -2.59 -19.59
CA THR A 234 -11.38 -4.03 -19.73
C THR A 234 -10.06 -4.59 -20.24
N HIS A 235 -9.81 -5.87 -19.99
CA HIS A 235 -8.70 -6.62 -20.58
C HIS A 235 -9.13 -8.06 -20.86
N ASP A 236 -8.89 -8.53 -22.08
CA ASP A 236 -9.19 -9.91 -22.46
C ASP A 236 -7.96 -10.77 -22.22
N ALA A 237 -8.02 -11.59 -21.17
CA ALA A 237 -6.99 -12.57 -20.84
C ALA A 237 -7.27 -13.88 -21.57
N ALA A 238 -6.20 -14.54 -22.02
CA ALA A 238 -6.24 -15.88 -22.59
C ALA A 238 -5.20 -16.76 -21.89
N TYR A 239 -5.64 -17.92 -21.41
CA TYR A 239 -4.79 -18.84 -20.64
C TYR A 239 -5.18 -20.29 -20.90
N THR A 240 -4.34 -21.21 -20.43
CA THR A 240 -4.60 -22.66 -20.56
C THR A 240 -5.04 -23.20 -19.21
N ASN A 241 -6.12 -23.97 -19.15
CA ASN A 241 -6.53 -24.59 -17.89
C ASN A 241 -5.69 -25.84 -17.57
N ALA A 242 -5.89 -26.41 -16.38
CA ALA A 242 -5.20 -27.63 -15.94
C ALA A 242 -5.36 -28.85 -16.87
N GLN A 243 -6.39 -28.88 -17.74
CA GLN A 243 -6.63 -29.95 -18.72
C GLN A 243 -6.01 -29.66 -20.10
N GLY A 244 -5.29 -28.54 -20.26
CA GLY A 244 -4.70 -28.14 -21.53
C GLY A 244 -5.66 -27.44 -22.49
N ALA A 245 -6.87 -27.09 -22.04
CA ALA A 245 -7.85 -26.38 -22.88
C ALA A 245 -7.66 -24.86 -22.78
N ALA A 246 -7.80 -24.17 -23.91
CA ALA A 246 -7.78 -22.72 -23.96
C ALA A 246 -9.01 -22.11 -23.24
N VAL A 247 -8.77 -21.10 -22.42
CA VAL A 247 -9.76 -20.30 -21.71
C VAL A 247 -9.58 -18.83 -22.07
N SER A 248 -10.68 -18.12 -22.28
CA SER A 248 -10.69 -16.68 -22.46
C SER A 248 -11.59 -16.04 -21.40
N LYS A 249 -11.14 -14.94 -20.80
CA LYS A 249 -11.88 -14.19 -19.79
C LYS A 249 -11.62 -12.69 -19.93
N THR A 250 -12.70 -11.91 -19.97
CA THR A 250 -12.62 -10.45 -19.89
C THR A 250 -12.62 -10.01 -18.43
N PHE A 251 -11.54 -9.37 -18.00
CA PHE A 251 -11.44 -8.64 -16.75
C PHE A 251 -12.00 -7.23 -16.92
N LYS A 252 -12.75 -6.74 -15.93
CA LYS A 252 -13.39 -5.42 -15.94
C LYS A 252 -12.93 -4.60 -14.75
N ASN A 253 -12.67 -3.32 -15.00
CA ASN A 253 -12.21 -2.41 -13.96
C ASN A 253 -13.30 -2.17 -12.92
N THR A 254 -12.94 -2.17 -11.63
CA THR A 254 -13.86 -1.94 -10.52
C THR A 254 -14.06 -0.45 -10.19
N CYS A 255 -13.26 0.44 -10.78
CA CYS A 255 -13.36 1.88 -10.58
C CYS A 255 -14.65 2.44 -11.20
N GLY A 256 -15.44 3.14 -10.39
CA GLY A 256 -16.74 3.70 -10.76
C GLY A 256 -16.67 4.74 -11.88
N TYR A 257 -15.57 5.51 -11.94
CA TYR A 257 -15.34 6.47 -13.01
C TYR A 257 -15.05 5.80 -14.36
N LEU A 258 -14.30 4.69 -14.36
CA LEU A 258 -13.95 3.97 -15.58
C LEU A 258 -15.07 3.08 -16.10
N THR A 259 -15.98 2.66 -15.23
CA THR A 259 -17.17 1.89 -15.60
C THR A 259 -18.36 2.77 -16.02
N GLY A 260 -18.24 4.09 -15.89
CA GLY A 260 -19.34 5.04 -16.14
C GLY A 260 -20.43 5.03 -15.07
N ALA A 261 -20.23 4.34 -13.94
CA ALA A 261 -21.17 4.34 -12.82
C ALA A 261 -21.16 5.67 -12.04
N TYR A 262 -20.06 6.42 -12.13
CA TYR A 262 -19.89 7.74 -11.52
C TYR A 262 -19.21 8.67 -12.51
N THR A 263 -19.65 9.94 -12.53
CA THR A 263 -19.07 10.98 -13.39
C THR A 263 -18.15 11.85 -12.57
N ALA A 264 -16.94 12.09 -13.09
CA ALA A 264 -16.00 13.04 -12.50
C ALA A 264 -16.55 14.48 -12.61
N PRO A 265 -16.15 15.40 -11.73
CA PRO A 265 -16.53 16.81 -11.86
C PRO A 265 -16.07 17.43 -13.18
N GLU A 266 -16.68 18.56 -13.56
CA GLU A 266 -16.23 19.35 -14.69
C GLU A 266 -14.75 19.71 -14.55
N ASN A 267 -14.03 19.76 -15.67
CA ASN A 267 -12.59 20.05 -15.74
C ASN A 267 -11.66 19.04 -15.05
N VAL A 268 -12.17 17.87 -14.64
CA VAL A 268 -11.37 16.77 -14.12
C VAL A 268 -11.42 15.57 -15.05
N THR A 269 -10.25 15.11 -15.49
CA THR A 269 -10.10 13.85 -16.24
C THR A 269 -9.53 12.79 -15.32
N VAL A 270 -10.29 11.71 -15.08
CA VAL A 270 -9.82 10.57 -14.29
C VAL A 270 -9.03 9.63 -15.20
N THR A 271 -7.76 9.40 -14.87
CA THR A 271 -6.90 8.45 -15.58
C THR A 271 -7.20 7.02 -15.14
N GLY A 272 -7.34 6.78 -13.84
CA GLY A 272 -7.54 5.45 -13.29
C GLY A 272 -7.10 5.36 -11.84
N GLY A 273 -7.22 4.19 -11.24
CA GLY A 273 -6.89 4.01 -9.83
C GLY A 273 -7.18 2.61 -9.31
N LYS A 274 -7.23 2.47 -7.99
CA LYS A 274 -7.54 1.20 -7.32
C LYS A 274 -8.54 1.39 -6.19
N THR A 275 -9.61 0.60 -6.25
CA THR A 275 -10.61 0.46 -5.18
C THR A 275 -10.17 -0.56 -4.13
N GLY A 276 -10.70 -0.45 -2.92
CA GLY A 276 -10.55 -1.47 -1.88
C GLY A 276 -11.78 -1.52 -0.98
N THR A 277 -12.16 -2.71 -0.52
CA THR A 277 -13.24 -2.86 0.47
C THR A 277 -12.99 -4.09 1.34
N THR A 278 -13.05 -3.91 2.66
CA THR A 278 -13.20 -4.99 3.66
C THR A 278 -14.10 -4.47 4.79
N GLY A 279 -14.49 -5.33 5.74
CA GLY A 279 -15.28 -4.88 6.88
C GLY A 279 -14.55 -3.84 7.74
N GLU A 280 -13.26 -4.07 7.97
CA GLU A 280 -12.39 -3.24 8.82
C GLU A 280 -11.92 -1.96 8.12
N ALA A 281 -11.71 -2.02 6.81
CA ALA A 281 -11.21 -0.90 6.01
C ALA A 281 -12.31 0.02 5.47
N GLY A 282 -13.59 -0.37 5.56
CA GLY A 282 -14.67 0.30 4.85
C GLY A 282 -14.42 0.34 3.34
N HIS A 283 -14.88 1.40 2.67
CA HIS A 283 -14.61 1.62 1.26
C HIS A 283 -13.42 2.56 1.05
N CYS A 284 -12.48 2.14 0.20
CA CYS A 284 -11.25 2.85 -0.12
C CYS A 284 -11.11 3.10 -1.62
N LEU A 285 -10.49 4.22 -2.00
CA LEU A 285 -10.11 4.55 -3.37
C LEU A 285 -8.82 5.35 -3.39
N VAL A 286 -7.88 4.93 -4.24
CA VAL A 286 -6.70 5.69 -4.66
C VAL A 286 -6.86 6.00 -6.14
N LEU A 287 -6.74 7.26 -6.53
CA LEU A 287 -7.09 7.74 -7.87
C LEU A 287 -6.00 8.65 -8.43
N LEU A 288 -5.67 8.49 -9.71
CA LEU A 288 -4.93 9.46 -10.52
C LEU A 288 -5.91 10.23 -11.40
N SER A 289 -5.80 11.56 -11.39
CA SER A 289 -6.59 12.45 -12.23
C SER A 289 -5.76 13.63 -12.72
N GLN A 290 -6.32 14.39 -13.66
CA GLN A 290 -5.76 15.65 -14.16
C GLN A 290 -6.81 16.75 -14.11
N ASN A 291 -6.38 17.97 -13.78
CA ASN A 291 -7.23 19.17 -13.80
C ASN A 291 -7.19 19.91 -15.16
N ALA A 292 -7.86 21.05 -15.27
CA ALA A 292 -7.88 21.89 -16.48
C ALA A 292 -6.49 22.31 -16.98
N LYS A 293 -5.50 22.39 -16.07
CA LYS A 293 -4.11 22.75 -16.39
C LYS A 293 -3.26 21.55 -16.81
N ASN A 294 -3.85 20.35 -16.89
CA ASN A 294 -3.18 19.06 -17.07
C ASN A 294 -2.24 18.67 -15.92
N GLU A 295 -2.36 19.32 -14.77
CA GLU A 295 -1.60 18.95 -13.58
C GLU A 295 -2.13 17.63 -13.02
N ARG A 296 -1.20 16.72 -12.71
CA ARG A 296 -1.51 15.39 -12.18
C ARG A 296 -1.78 15.47 -10.70
N ILE A 297 -2.87 14.84 -10.29
CA ILE A 297 -3.34 14.85 -8.91
C ILE A 297 -3.64 13.43 -8.46
N ILE A 298 -3.03 13.04 -7.35
CA ILE A 298 -3.33 11.82 -6.62
C ILE A 298 -4.38 12.15 -5.56
N SER A 299 -5.50 11.44 -5.55
CA SER A 299 -6.53 11.57 -4.52
C SER A 299 -6.81 10.24 -3.86
N ILE A 300 -6.89 10.25 -2.53
CA ILE A 300 -7.04 9.06 -1.70
C ILE A 300 -8.16 9.31 -0.70
N VAL A 301 -9.08 8.36 -0.57
CA VAL A 301 -10.14 8.35 0.46
C VAL A 301 -10.22 6.94 1.02
N TYR A 302 -10.07 6.80 2.34
CA TYR A 302 -10.12 5.54 3.07
C TYR A 302 -11.22 5.52 4.12
N LYS A 303 -11.70 4.30 4.39
CA LYS A 303 -12.71 4.03 5.42
C LYS A 303 -13.96 4.89 5.28
N ALA A 304 -14.43 5.01 4.03
CA ALA A 304 -15.74 5.56 3.76
C ALA A 304 -16.83 4.56 4.20
N ASP A 305 -17.90 5.07 4.82
CA ASP A 305 -19.03 4.29 5.35
C ASP A 305 -19.74 3.48 4.27
N GLY A 306 -19.77 4.00 3.04
CA GLY A 306 -20.44 3.38 1.91
C GLY A 306 -19.78 3.72 0.57
N LYS A 307 -19.99 2.86 -0.43
CA LYS A 307 -19.50 3.11 -1.80
C LYS A 307 -20.02 4.44 -2.35
N LYS A 308 -21.29 4.79 -2.09
CA LYS A 308 -21.84 6.08 -2.53
C LYS A 308 -21.11 7.25 -1.87
N ASP A 309 -20.91 7.18 -0.55
CA ASP A 309 -20.23 8.21 0.22
C ASP A 309 -18.78 8.39 -0.23
N LEU A 310 -18.08 7.28 -0.53
CA LEU A 310 -16.74 7.28 -1.11
C LEU A 310 -16.65 8.13 -2.38
N TYR A 311 -17.52 7.89 -3.37
CA TYR A 311 -17.49 8.63 -4.64
C TYR A 311 -18.05 10.05 -4.52
N SER A 312 -19.02 10.26 -3.63
CA SER A 312 -19.52 11.62 -3.33
C SER A 312 -18.42 12.48 -2.70
N PHE A 313 -17.69 11.94 -1.72
CA PHE A 313 -16.57 12.64 -1.10
C PHE A 313 -15.39 12.82 -2.06
N MET A 314 -15.06 11.79 -2.85
CA MET A 314 -14.04 11.91 -3.90
C MET A 314 -14.40 13.03 -4.87
N ASN A 315 -15.66 13.17 -5.30
CA ASN A 315 -16.08 14.27 -6.16
C ASN A 315 -15.96 15.65 -5.50
N GLU A 316 -16.21 15.79 -4.19
CA GLU A 316 -15.95 17.05 -3.48
C GLU A 316 -14.45 17.40 -3.53
N ILE A 317 -13.58 16.43 -3.23
CA ILE A 317 -12.12 16.58 -3.30
C ILE A 317 -11.69 17.00 -4.70
N LEU A 318 -12.11 16.26 -5.73
CA LEU A 318 -11.77 16.52 -7.13
C LEU A 318 -12.23 17.91 -7.59
N SER A 319 -13.42 18.35 -7.16
CA SER A 319 -13.97 19.67 -7.52
C SER A 319 -13.13 20.81 -6.95
N GLY A 320 -12.52 20.62 -5.78
CA GLY A 320 -11.70 21.62 -5.11
C GLY A 320 -10.43 22.04 -5.88
N PHE A 321 -10.00 21.23 -6.85
CA PHE A 321 -8.76 21.47 -7.61
C PHE A 321 -8.92 21.38 -9.14
N ALA A 322 -10.15 21.42 -9.62
CA ALA A 322 -10.47 21.28 -11.04
C ALA A 322 -9.88 22.39 -11.94
N ASN A 323 -9.55 23.57 -11.36
CA ASN A 323 -9.17 24.79 -12.09
C ASN A 323 -7.72 25.22 -11.93
#